data_AF-A0AAU6X891-F1
#
_entry.id   AF-A0AAU6X891-F1
#
_cell.length_a   1.000
_cell.length_b   1.000
_cell.length_c   1.000
_cell.angle_alpha   90.00
_cell.angle_beta   90.00
_cell.angle_gamma   90.00
#
_symmetry.space_group_name_H-M   'P 1'
#
loop_
_entity.id
_entity.type
_entity.pdbx_description
1 polymer ?
#
loop_
_entity_poly.entity_id
_entity_poly.type
_entity_poly.pdbx_seq_one_letter_code
_entity_poly.pdbx_strand_id
1 'polypeptide(L)'
;MMTTEFLEEKWNTIVQDGSAEFRFKKISADCIPELNIGINKLFNRCLILELPPANNVDFQGTVKQNLSIEFYRGSNYIVIQLTDNSYHDLFNDLIISLYQKIKDISDVDVYSRELIKAFYKWSGFFDDKLSDRISADIIKGLFGELTILKSLVAAAPSASINDVLNSWQGPYDRAQDFVLDDRNLEIKTKEVAKSDVRISSEFQLEPEFQKGLELVVVAVDPDPADGLSLQDLALEIRGLIVERLGDTSIFLKALAQKGLNLRNIEAYNDIRYLLISETFYNCLAEGFPRLAVSGIPQEINNLKYNIRISALDDYILTRRDY
;
A
#
# COMPACT_ATOMS: atom_id res chain seq x y z
N MET A 1 -15.73 9.04 10.64
CA MET A 1 -14.58 8.93 9.70
C MET A 1 -15.07 8.13 8.49
N MET A 2 -14.58 8.41 7.28
CA MET A 2 -14.97 7.65 6.09
C MET A 2 -14.21 6.31 6.10
N THR A 3 -14.89 5.20 6.40
CA THR A 3 -14.32 3.85 6.46
C THR A 3 -15.07 2.89 5.53
N THR A 4 -14.52 1.70 5.31
CA THR A 4 -15.16 0.66 4.49
C THR A 4 -16.48 0.20 5.11
N GLU A 5 -16.54 0.00 6.42
CA GLU A 5 -17.76 -0.40 7.13
C GLU A 5 -18.86 0.65 6.97
N PHE A 6 -18.51 1.93 7.13
CA PHE A 6 -19.44 3.04 6.91
C PHE A 6 -20.00 3.04 5.48
N LEU A 7 -19.16 2.79 4.47
CA LEU A 7 -19.61 2.70 3.09
C LEU A 7 -20.52 1.50 2.88
N GLU A 8 -20.17 0.30 3.36
CA GLU A 8 -20.99 -0.90 3.24
C GLU A 8 -22.37 -0.76 3.89
N GLU A 9 -22.44 -0.21 5.10
CA GLU A 9 -23.72 0.13 5.74
C GLU A 9 -24.55 1.04 4.84
N LYS A 10 -23.92 2.03 4.22
CA LYS A 10 -24.59 3.00 3.36
C LYS A 10 -25.04 2.41 2.03
N TRP A 11 -24.21 1.56 1.40
CA TRP A 11 -24.55 0.79 0.20
C TRP A 11 -25.82 -0.03 0.42
N ASN A 12 -25.95 -0.70 1.57
CA ASN A 12 -27.11 -1.51 1.93
C ASN A 12 -28.42 -0.70 2.07
N THR A 13 -28.34 0.62 2.18
CA THR A 13 -29.53 1.48 2.27
C THR A 13 -30.05 1.96 0.91
N ILE A 14 -29.35 1.67 -0.19
CA ILE A 14 -29.70 2.12 -1.54
C ILE A 14 -30.44 0.99 -2.25
N VAL A 15 -31.73 1.19 -2.51
CA VAL A 15 -32.56 0.24 -3.25
C VAL A 15 -32.71 0.72 -4.68
N GLN A 16 -32.26 -0.10 -5.63
CA GLN A 16 -32.45 0.11 -7.06
C GLN A 16 -33.55 -0.83 -7.58
N ASP A 17 -34.58 -0.26 -8.19
CA ASP A 17 -35.76 -0.97 -8.73
C ASP A 17 -35.80 -0.97 -10.27
N GLY A 18 -34.79 -0.37 -10.91
CA GLY A 18 -34.67 -0.27 -12.38
C GLY A 18 -35.46 0.88 -13.00
N SER A 19 -36.15 1.69 -12.20
CA SER A 19 -36.98 2.80 -12.71
C SER A 19 -36.19 4.05 -13.10
N ALA A 20 -35.03 4.27 -12.48
CA ALA A 20 -34.18 5.43 -12.69
C ALA A 20 -32.77 4.99 -13.10
N GLU A 21 -32.10 5.83 -13.92
CA GLU A 21 -30.72 5.55 -14.35
C GLU A 21 -29.78 5.34 -13.15
N PHE A 22 -29.95 6.14 -12.09
CA PHE A 22 -29.22 6.04 -10.84
C PHE A 22 -30.14 6.17 -9.63
N ARG A 23 -29.88 5.37 -8.59
CA ARG A 23 -30.36 5.59 -7.22
C ARG A 23 -29.15 5.83 -6.33
N PHE A 24 -29.08 6.97 -5.67
CA PHE A 24 -27.88 7.38 -4.94
C PHE A 24 -28.18 8.18 -3.67
N LYS A 25 -27.18 8.30 -2.81
CA LYS A 25 -27.21 9.09 -1.58
C LYS A 25 -25.89 9.83 -1.39
N LYS A 26 -25.97 11.05 -0.85
CA LYS A 26 -24.79 11.86 -0.50
C LYS A 26 -23.90 11.13 0.46
N ILE A 27 -22.60 11.06 0.19
CA ILE A 27 -21.64 10.22 0.92
C ILE A 27 -21.42 10.71 2.36
N SER A 28 -21.38 12.03 2.57
CA SER A 28 -21.26 12.67 3.88
C SER A 28 -21.80 14.09 3.81
N ALA A 29 -22.40 14.57 4.90
CA ALA A 29 -22.81 15.96 5.02
C ALA A 29 -21.60 16.91 5.14
N ASP A 30 -20.46 16.40 5.60
CA ASP A 30 -19.23 17.17 5.77
C ASP A 30 -18.46 17.38 4.45
N CYS A 31 -18.92 16.77 3.36
CA CYS A 31 -18.31 16.92 2.04
C CYS A 31 -18.80 18.22 1.38
N ILE A 32 -17.89 19.16 1.12
CA ILE A 32 -18.18 20.38 0.36
C ILE A 32 -18.61 20.03 -1.07
N PRO A 33 -17.89 19.19 -1.84
CA PRO A 33 -18.40 18.70 -3.11
C PRO A 33 -19.66 17.84 -2.91
N GLU A 34 -20.62 17.93 -3.83
CA GLU A 34 -21.80 17.06 -3.88
C GLU A 34 -21.42 15.65 -4.39
N LEU A 35 -20.71 14.92 -3.53
CA LEU A 35 -20.24 13.56 -3.78
C LEU A 35 -21.23 12.52 -3.23
N ASN A 36 -21.63 11.59 -4.08
CA ASN A 36 -22.66 10.60 -3.81
C ASN A 36 -22.18 9.20 -4.14
N ILE A 37 -22.69 8.21 -3.42
CA ILE A 37 -22.58 6.80 -3.80
C ILE A 37 -23.94 6.30 -4.30
N GLY A 38 -23.96 5.45 -5.32
CA GLY A 38 -25.19 5.03 -5.96
C GLY A 38 -25.11 3.73 -6.73
N ILE A 39 -26.28 3.19 -7.07
CA ILE A 39 -26.43 1.98 -7.87
C ILE A 39 -27.12 2.38 -9.18
N ASN A 40 -26.52 2.07 -10.32
CA ASN A 40 -27.14 2.32 -11.63
C ASN A 40 -28.23 1.28 -11.95
N LYS A 41 -28.97 1.47 -13.04
CA LYS A 41 -30.03 0.52 -13.50
C LYS A 41 -29.53 -0.91 -13.79
N LEU A 42 -28.21 -1.10 -13.96
CA LEU A 42 -27.56 -2.39 -14.18
C LEU A 42 -27.06 -3.02 -12.86
N PHE A 43 -27.41 -2.46 -11.70
CA PHE A 43 -26.98 -2.90 -10.38
C PHE A 43 -25.47 -2.76 -10.11
N ASN A 44 -24.79 -1.89 -10.85
CA ASN A 44 -23.38 -1.58 -10.63
C ASN A 44 -23.23 -0.42 -9.62
N ARG A 45 -22.23 -0.53 -8.75
CA ARG A 45 -21.85 0.55 -7.83
C ARG A 45 -21.25 1.72 -8.61
N CYS A 46 -21.62 2.93 -8.21
CA CYS A 46 -21.22 4.19 -8.83
C CYS A 46 -20.80 5.21 -7.76
N LEU A 47 -19.75 5.97 -8.07
CA LEU A 47 -19.38 7.20 -7.39
C LEU A 47 -19.80 8.36 -8.30
N ILE A 48 -20.66 9.23 -7.80
CA ILE A 48 -21.34 10.26 -8.58
C ILE A 48 -20.98 11.61 -7.98
N LEU A 49 -20.32 12.46 -8.76
CA LEU A 49 -20.04 13.84 -8.41
C LEU A 49 -21.00 14.76 -9.16
N GLU A 50 -21.86 15.47 -8.43
CA GLU A 50 -22.75 16.47 -8.98
C GLU A 50 -22.02 17.80 -9.12
N LEU A 51 -22.05 18.38 -10.31
CA LEU A 51 -21.45 19.68 -10.58
C LEU A 51 -22.52 20.77 -10.56
N PRO A 52 -22.19 21.98 -10.08
CA PRO A 52 -23.06 23.14 -10.25
C PRO A 52 -23.46 23.38 -11.71
N PRO A 53 -24.57 24.09 -11.97
CA PRO A 53 -24.94 24.52 -13.32
C PRO A 53 -23.84 25.37 -13.96
N ALA A 54 -23.70 25.28 -15.29
CA ALA A 54 -22.75 26.05 -16.12
C ALA A 54 -21.25 25.68 -15.99
N ASN A 55 -20.92 24.50 -15.47
CA ASN A 55 -19.55 23.99 -15.52
C ASN A 55 -19.18 23.38 -16.88
N ASN A 56 -18.03 23.79 -17.41
CA ASN A 56 -17.47 23.24 -18.64
C ASN A 56 -16.41 22.19 -18.30
N VAL A 57 -16.86 20.99 -17.93
CA VAL A 57 -15.94 19.86 -17.85
C VAL A 57 -15.85 19.22 -19.23
N ASP A 58 -14.67 19.31 -19.85
CA ASP A 58 -14.38 18.71 -21.14
C ASP A 58 -13.46 17.50 -20.95
N PHE A 59 -14.06 16.31 -20.83
CA PHE A 59 -13.35 15.05 -20.98
C PHE A 59 -14.25 14.03 -21.70
N GLN A 60 -13.62 13.14 -22.45
CA GLN A 60 -14.32 12.02 -23.07
C GLN A 60 -14.42 10.87 -22.07
N GLY A 61 -15.63 10.37 -21.86
CA GLY A 61 -15.85 9.18 -21.07
C GLY A 61 -14.99 8.02 -21.58
N THR A 62 -14.50 7.19 -20.66
CA THR A 62 -13.59 6.11 -20.99
C THR A 62 -13.81 4.91 -20.07
N VAL A 63 -13.51 3.73 -20.59
CA VAL A 63 -13.51 2.47 -19.83
C VAL A 63 -12.07 2.03 -19.70
N LYS A 64 -11.66 1.68 -18.48
CA LYS A 64 -10.33 1.19 -18.16
C LYS A 64 -10.43 0.07 -17.12
N GLN A 65 -10.00 -1.13 -17.52
CA GLN A 65 -10.12 -2.33 -16.69
C GLN A 65 -11.58 -2.52 -16.22
N ASN A 66 -11.80 -2.80 -14.92
CA ASN A 66 -13.13 -2.95 -14.33
C ASN A 66 -13.75 -1.63 -13.82
N LEU A 67 -13.32 -0.49 -14.37
CA LEU A 67 -13.89 0.83 -14.11
C LEU A 67 -14.27 1.57 -15.40
N SER A 68 -15.29 2.42 -15.32
CA SER A 68 -15.57 3.44 -16.33
C SER A 68 -15.76 4.82 -15.70
N ILE A 69 -15.55 5.86 -16.49
CA ILE A 69 -15.87 7.24 -16.13
C ILE A 69 -16.63 7.90 -17.26
N GLU A 70 -17.72 8.62 -16.94
CA GLU A 70 -18.56 9.30 -17.93
C GLU A 70 -19.09 10.63 -17.39
N PHE A 71 -19.30 11.61 -18.28
CA PHE A 71 -19.94 12.88 -17.96
C PHE A 71 -21.36 12.94 -18.52
N TYR A 72 -22.35 12.89 -17.63
CA TYR A 72 -23.77 12.97 -17.96
C TYR A 72 -24.20 14.43 -18.08
N ARG A 73 -24.05 15.00 -19.28
CA ARG A 73 -24.33 16.43 -19.56
C ARG A 73 -25.75 16.88 -19.19
N GLY A 74 -26.75 16.00 -19.30
CA GLY A 74 -28.13 16.32 -18.97
C GLY A 74 -28.37 16.60 -17.49
N SER A 75 -27.59 15.96 -16.62
CA SER A 75 -27.68 16.10 -15.17
C SER A 75 -26.46 16.77 -14.53
N ASN A 76 -25.41 17.07 -15.31
CA ASN A 76 -24.11 17.57 -14.85
C ASN A 76 -23.42 16.65 -13.84
N TYR A 77 -23.46 15.34 -14.07
CA TYR A 77 -22.79 14.36 -13.20
C TYR A 77 -21.51 13.82 -13.83
N ILE A 78 -20.43 13.78 -13.08
CA ILE A 78 -19.29 12.92 -13.40
C ILE A 78 -19.49 11.62 -12.61
N VAL A 79 -19.57 10.50 -13.32
CA VAL A 79 -19.83 9.19 -12.73
C VAL A 79 -18.64 8.29 -12.97
N ILE A 80 -18.06 7.76 -11.89
CA ILE A 80 -17.18 6.58 -11.96
C ILE A 80 -18.04 5.36 -11.63
N GLN A 81 -18.04 4.37 -12.52
CA GLN A 81 -18.79 3.13 -12.33
C GLN A 81 -17.83 1.95 -12.17
N LEU A 82 -18.15 1.08 -11.22
CA LEU A 82 -17.55 -0.24 -11.07
C LEU A 82 -18.24 -1.21 -12.03
N THR A 83 -17.50 -1.77 -12.99
CA THR A 83 -18.10 -2.68 -14.00
C THR A 83 -18.06 -4.14 -13.59
N ASP A 84 -17.23 -4.50 -12.61
CA ASP A 84 -17.21 -5.81 -11.97
C ASP A 84 -17.34 -5.64 -10.45
N ASN A 85 -18.52 -6.03 -9.93
CA ASN A 85 -18.84 -5.89 -8.51
C ASN A 85 -17.97 -6.76 -7.60
N SER A 86 -17.20 -7.73 -8.11
CA SER A 86 -16.23 -8.49 -7.30
C SER A 86 -15.07 -7.62 -6.76
N TYR A 87 -14.88 -6.42 -7.32
CA TYR A 87 -13.88 -5.44 -6.88
C TYR A 87 -14.43 -4.40 -5.89
N HIS A 88 -15.56 -4.69 -5.21
CA HIS A 88 -16.23 -3.71 -4.35
C HIS A 88 -15.33 -3.15 -3.23
N ASP A 89 -14.47 -3.97 -2.64
CA ASP A 89 -13.54 -3.52 -1.58
C ASP A 89 -12.53 -2.50 -2.10
N LEU A 90 -11.94 -2.78 -3.26
CA LEU A 90 -11.01 -1.85 -3.92
C LEU A 90 -11.73 -0.57 -4.36
N PHE A 91 -13.00 -0.67 -4.74
CA PHE A 91 -13.82 0.49 -5.06
C PHE A 91 -14.10 1.35 -3.82
N ASN A 92 -14.31 0.76 -2.65
CA ASN A 92 -14.39 1.50 -1.40
C ASN A 92 -13.06 2.21 -1.09
N ASP A 93 -11.92 1.56 -1.29
CA ASP A 93 -10.59 2.19 -1.10
C ASP A 93 -10.40 3.42 -2.00
N LEU A 94 -10.82 3.34 -3.27
CA LEU A 94 -10.86 4.47 -4.19
C LEU A 94 -11.73 5.60 -3.66
N ILE A 95 -12.95 5.28 -3.22
CA ILE A 95 -13.92 6.26 -2.71
C ILE A 95 -13.38 6.96 -1.47
N ILE A 96 -12.81 6.21 -0.52
CA ILE A 96 -12.24 6.75 0.72
C ILE A 96 -11.06 7.67 0.40
N SER A 97 -10.11 7.21 -0.44
CA SER A 97 -8.95 8.00 -0.87
C SER A 97 -9.37 9.31 -1.55
N LEU A 98 -10.34 9.25 -2.47
CA LEU A 98 -10.84 10.43 -3.16
C LEU A 98 -11.60 11.36 -2.20
N TYR A 99 -12.49 10.82 -1.36
CA TYR A 99 -13.25 11.60 -0.38
C TYR A 99 -12.32 12.42 0.52
N GLN A 100 -11.30 11.79 1.12
CA GLN A 100 -10.37 12.50 2.01
C GLN A 100 -9.61 13.61 1.28
N LYS A 101 -9.33 13.41 -0.01
CA LYS A 101 -8.62 14.38 -0.84
C LYS A 101 -9.46 15.60 -1.22
N ILE A 102 -10.76 15.44 -1.44
CA ILE A 102 -11.61 16.52 -2.00
C ILE A 102 -12.64 17.10 -1.03
N LYS A 103 -12.92 16.45 0.11
CA LYS A 103 -14.04 16.83 1.01
C LYS A 103 -14.05 18.30 1.42
N ASP A 104 -12.88 18.92 1.57
CA ASP A 104 -12.73 20.31 2.04
C ASP A 104 -12.45 21.31 0.88
N ILE A 105 -12.52 20.86 -0.38
CA ILE A 105 -12.24 21.68 -1.56
C ILE A 105 -13.54 22.30 -2.08
N SER A 106 -13.59 23.63 -2.13
CA SER A 106 -14.74 24.38 -2.66
C SER A 106 -14.65 24.71 -4.15
N ASP A 107 -13.46 24.64 -4.74
CA ASP A 107 -13.24 24.96 -6.15
C ASP A 107 -13.64 23.77 -7.06
N VAL A 108 -14.63 24.00 -7.91
CA VAL A 108 -15.20 23.00 -8.82
C VAL A 108 -14.20 22.41 -9.78
N ASP A 109 -13.35 23.23 -10.36
CA ASP A 109 -12.36 22.77 -11.33
C ASP A 109 -11.28 21.95 -10.61
N VAL A 110 -10.95 22.27 -9.36
CA VAL A 110 -10.00 21.51 -8.56
C VAL A 110 -10.56 20.12 -8.22
N TYR A 111 -11.73 20.03 -7.56
CA TYR A 111 -12.22 18.73 -7.10
C TYR A 111 -12.65 17.81 -8.26
N SER A 112 -13.15 18.36 -9.37
CA SER A 112 -13.52 17.57 -10.56
C SER A 112 -12.28 16.99 -11.24
N ARG A 113 -11.20 17.77 -11.38
CA ARG A 113 -9.90 17.26 -11.87
C ARG A 113 -9.33 16.20 -10.95
N GLU A 114 -9.44 16.36 -9.63
CA GLU A 114 -8.94 15.35 -8.68
C GLU A 114 -9.72 14.03 -8.76
N LEU A 115 -11.03 14.08 -8.99
CA LEU A 115 -11.82 12.87 -9.27
C LEU A 115 -11.35 12.17 -10.57
N ILE A 116 -11.16 12.92 -11.66
CA ILE A 116 -10.69 12.35 -12.93
C ILE A 116 -9.29 11.76 -12.78
N LYS A 117 -8.38 12.44 -12.06
CA LYS A 117 -7.06 11.91 -11.74
C LYS A 117 -7.14 10.64 -10.90
N ALA A 118 -8.03 10.60 -9.91
CA ALA A 118 -8.24 9.42 -9.08
C ALA A 118 -8.72 8.23 -9.93
N PHE A 119 -9.65 8.43 -10.86
CA PHE A 119 -10.06 7.38 -11.81
C PHE A 119 -8.85 6.78 -12.55
N TYR A 120 -8.04 7.62 -13.21
CA TYR A 120 -6.89 7.11 -13.98
C TYR A 120 -5.81 6.49 -13.12
N LYS A 121 -5.59 7.01 -11.92
CA LYS A 121 -4.64 6.47 -10.94
C LYS A 121 -5.08 5.09 -10.46
N TRP A 122 -6.36 4.95 -10.12
CA TRP A 122 -6.88 3.73 -9.52
C TRP A 122 -7.21 2.64 -10.54
N SER A 123 -7.55 2.98 -11.79
CA SER A 123 -7.94 1.98 -12.79
C SER A 123 -6.91 0.86 -12.98
N GLY A 124 -5.62 1.17 -12.83
CA GLY A 124 -4.54 0.18 -12.90
C GLY A 124 -4.60 -0.92 -11.83
N PHE A 125 -5.27 -0.68 -10.70
CA PHE A 125 -5.46 -1.69 -9.64
C PHE A 125 -6.66 -2.61 -9.89
N PHE A 126 -7.55 -2.26 -10.83
CA PHE A 126 -8.74 -3.04 -11.18
C PHE A 126 -8.45 -4.05 -12.30
N ASP A 127 -7.18 -4.41 -12.54
CA ASP A 127 -6.73 -5.35 -13.56
C ASP A 127 -6.48 -6.74 -12.96
N ASP A 128 -7.01 -7.80 -13.59
CA ASP A 128 -6.81 -9.21 -13.21
C ASP A 128 -5.63 -9.87 -13.92
N LYS A 129 -4.72 -9.08 -14.49
CA LYS A 129 -3.55 -9.66 -15.17
C LYS A 129 -2.84 -10.64 -14.24
N LEU A 130 -2.83 -11.89 -14.69
CA LEU A 130 -2.04 -12.96 -14.09
C LEU A 130 -0.58 -12.51 -14.13
N SER A 131 -0.03 -12.23 -12.96
CA SER A 131 1.41 -12.15 -12.75
C SER A 131 1.97 -13.56 -12.59
N ASP A 132 3.25 -13.72 -12.93
CA ASP A 132 3.95 -14.97 -12.64
C ASP A 132 3.91 -15.26 -11.15
N ARG A 133 3.81 -16.54 -10.77
CA ARG A 133 3.83 -16.93 -9.35
C ARG A 133 5.15 -16.50 -8.72
N ILE A 134 5.02 -15.89 -7.55
CA ILE A 134 6.12 -15.40 -6.75
C ILE A 134 6.67 -16.56 -5.91
N SER A 135 7.99 -16.59 -5.69
CA SER A 135 8.61 -17.64 -4.88
C SER A 135 8.35 -17.47 -3.39
N ALA A 136 8.37 -18.57 -2.63
CA ALA A 136 8.22 -18.54 -1.18
C ALA A 136 9.28 -17.66 -0.48
N ASP A 137 10.50 -17.55 -1.05
CA ASP A 137 11.54 -16.67 -0.53
C ASP A 137 11.20 -15.18 -0.70
N ILE A 138 10.57 -14.79 -1.82
CA ILE A 138 10.09 -13.41 -1.99
C ILE A 138 8.92 -13.15 -1.03
N ILE A 139 8.00 -14.10 -0.84
CA ILE A 139 6.91 -13.97 0.15
C ILE A 139 7.47 -13.78 1.56
N LYS A 140 8.49 -14.55 1.95
CA LYS A 140 9.18 -14.42 3.24
C LYS A 140 9.88 -13.07 3.41
N GLY A 141 10.57 -12.59 2.36
CA GLY A 141 11.18 -11.26 2.35
C GLY A 141 10.13 -10.17 2.58
N LEU A 142 9.09 -10.16 1.75
CA LEU A 142 7.98 -9.22 1.86
C LEU A 142 7.25 -9.31 3.20
N PHE A 143 7.12 -10.49 3.80
CA PHE A 143 6.53 -10.65 5.13
C PHE A 143 7.27 -9.82 6.19
N GLY A 144 8.61 -9.84 6.16
CA GLY A 144 9.42 -9.03 7.07
C GLY A 144 9.33 -7.55 6.77
N GLU A 145 9.39 -7.16 5.49
CA GLU A 145 9.20 -5.77 5.08
C GLU A 145 7.83 -5.21 5.52
N LEU A 146 6.75 -5.96 5.30
CA LEU A 146 5.40 -5.58 5.70
C LEU A 146 5.26 -5.51 7.24
N THR A 147 5.91 -6.41 7.97
CA THR A 147 5.94 -6.35 9.44
C THR A 147 6.53 -5.02 9.92
N ILE A 148 7.65 -4.58 9.33
CA ILE A 148 8.27 -3.30 9.67
C ILE A 148 7.44 -2.13 9.17
N LEU A 149 6.87 -2.19 7.96
CA LEU A 149 5.96 -1.16 7.45
C LEU A 149 4.76 -0.96 8.37
N LYS A 150 4.13 -2.04 8.84
CA LYS A 150 3.02 -1.99 9.80
C LYS A 150 3.41 -1.23 11.05
N SER A 151 4.57 -1.55 11.63
CA SER A 151 5.11 -0.86 12.81
C SER A 151 5.38 0.63 12.55
N LEU A 152 5.94 0.98 11.39
CA LEU A 152 6.19 2.38 11.00
C LEU A 152 4.88 3.16 10.81
N VAL A 153 3.88 2.60 10.13
CA VAL A 153 2.56 3.22 9.91
C VAL A 153 1.81 3.39 11.23
N ALA A 154 1.87 2.39 12.12
CA ALA A 154 1.21 2.45 13.42
C ALA A 154 1.78 3.56 14.32
N ALA A 155 3.10 3.77 14.28
CA ALA A 155 3.80 4.79 15.08
C ALA A 155 3.74 6.21 14.48
N ALA A 156 3.50 6.34 13.18
CA ALA A 156 3.56 7.61 12.49
C ALA A 156 2.32 8.50 12.76
N PRO A 157 2.50 9.84 12.87
CA PRO A 157 1.38 10.76 12.88
C PRO A 157 0.71 10.79 11.50
N SER A 158 -0.61 11.06 11.47
CA SER A 158 -1.40 11.13 10.23
C SER A 158 -0.78 11.99 9.13
N ALA A 159 -0.13 13.10 9.50
CA ALA A 159 0.48 14.03 8.55
C ALA A 159 1.66 13.43 7.75
N SER A 160 2.32 12.39 8.25
CA SER A 160 3.50 11.78 7.61
C SER A 160 3.25 10.36 7.10
N ILE A 161 2.01 9.86 7.12
CA ILE A 161 1.70 8.49 6.70
C ILE A 161 2.12 8.26 5.25
N ASN A 162 1.82 9.21 4.37
CA ASN A 162 2.21 9.10 2.96
C ASN A 162 3.73 9.08 2.78
N ASP A 163 4.48 9.83 3.60
CA ASP A 163 5.95 9.81 3.56
C ASP A 163 6.50 8.46 4.04
N VAL A 164 5.91 7.87 5.07
CA VAL A 164 6.24 6.51 5.53
C VAL A 164 5.91 5.46 4.48
N LEU A 165 4.77 5.56 3.79
CA LEU A 165 4.44 4.65 2.70
C LEU A 165 5.40 4.80 1.51
N ASN A 166 5.79 6.04 1.20
CA ASN A 166 6.76 6.32 0.14
C ASN A 166 8.19 5.91 0.51
N SER A 167 8.52 5.80 1.80
CA SER A 167 9.85 5.34 2.23
C SER A 167 10.07 3.85 1.96
N TRP A 168 9.00 3.05 1.80
CA TRP A 168 9.08 1.63 1.44
C TRP A 168 9.48 1.46 -0.02
N GLN A 169 10.77 1.18 -0.23
CA GLN A 169 11.46 1.14 -1.50
C GLN A 169 11.89 -0.28 -1.92
N GLY A 170 11.86 -1.26 -1.01
CA GLY A 170 12.17 -2.67 -1.28
C GLY A 170 11.42 -3.27 -2.47
N PRO A 171 10.10 -3.02 -2.65
CA PRO A 171 9.35 -3.51 -3.79
C PRO A 171 9.87 -3.01 -5.15
N TYR A 172 10.59 -1.90 -5.17
CA TYR A 172 11.18 -1.27 -6.36
C TYR A 172 12.63 -1.70 -6.61
N ASP A 173 13.13 -2.73 -5.92
CA ASP A 173 14.50 -3.26 -6.07
C ASP A 173 15.59 -2.21 -5.83
N ARG A 174 15.32 -1.29 -4.89
CA ARG A 174 16.30 -0.31 -4.41
C ARG A 174 17.29 -1.01 -3.47
N ALA A 175 18.41 -0.33 -3.20
CA ALA A 175 19.49 -0.91 -2.39
C ALA A 175 19.03 -1.21 -0.96
N GLN A 176 18.27 -0.29 -0.35
CA GLN A 176 17.64 -0.46 0.95
C GLN A 176 16.13 -0.56 0.83
N ASP A 177 15.52 -1.34 1.71
CA ASP A 177 14.08 -1.58 1.71
C ASP A 177 13.28 -0.37 2.20
N PHE A 178 13.85 0.43 3.13
CA PHE A 178 13.25 1.69 3.57
C PHE A 178 14.26 2.84 3.49
N VAL A 179 13.83 3.96 2.90
CA VAL A 179 14.60 5.20 2.80
C VAL A 179 13.84 6.31 3.52
N LEU A 180 14.10 6.49 4.82
CA LEU A 180 13.51 7.54 5.64
C LEU A 180 14.39 8.81 5.58
N ASP A 181 13.91 9.90 6.15
CA ASP A 181 14.64 11.18 6.16
C ASP A 181 15.93 11.11 6.98
N ASP A 182 15.89 10.47 8.14
CA ASP A 182 16.98 10.41 9.12
C ASP A 182 17.81 9.11 9.02
N ARG A 183 17.27 8.05 8.42
CA ARG A 183 17.94 6.75 8.31
C ARG A 183 17.41 5.88 7.18
N ASN A 184 18.23 4.92 6.75
CA ASN A 184 17.81 3.85 5.84
C ASN A 184 17.76 2.52 6.59
N LEU A 185 16.77 1.68 6.25
CA LEU A 185 16.61 0.35 6.84
C LEU A 185 16.76 -0.73 5.76
N GLU A 186 17.59 -1.72 6.03
CA GLU A 186 17.70 -2.95 5.26
C GLU A 186 17.05 -4.09 6.05
N ILE A 187 16.02 -4.73 5.50
CA ILE A 187 15.26 -5.77 6.20
C ILE A 187 15.72 -7.14 5.75
N LYS A 188 16.00 -8.03 6.72
CA LYS A 188 16.29 -9.44 6.47
C LYS A 188 15.39 -10.33 7.30
N THR A 189 14.50 -11.03 6.62
CA THR A 189 13.68 -12.07 7.25
C THR A 189 14.42 -13.39 7.31
N LYS A 190 14.44 -14.02 8.48
CA LYS A 190 15.02 -15.36 8.66
C LYS A 190 14.11 -16.25 9.49
N GLU A 191 14.19 -17.55 9.25
CA GLU A 191 13.64 -18.53 10.19
C GLU A 191 14.48 -18.51 11.48
N VAL A 192 13.83 -18.73 12.63
CA VAL A 192 14.50 -18.69 13.95
C VAL A 192 15.71 -19.64 14.01
N ALA A 193 15.61 -20.80 13.35
CA ALA A 193 16.67 -21.80 13.27
C ALA A 193 17.92 -21.37 12.48
N LYS A 194 17.84 -20.30 11.68
CA LYS A 194 18.98 -19.78 10.90
C LYS A 194 19.81 -18.81 11.75
N SER A 195 21.12 -19.00 11.75
CA SER A 195 22.06 -18.15 12.51
C SER A 195 22.59 -16.94 11.75
N ASP A 196 22.33 -16.89 10.45
CA ASP A 196 22.87 -15.91 9.53
C ASP A 196 21.81 -15.30 8.63
N VAL A 197 22.09 -14.11 8.13
CA VAL A 197 21.32 -13.45 7.07
C VAL A 197 22.22 -13.21 5.88
N ARG A 198 21.64 -13.27 4.68
CA ARG A 198 22.34 -13.02 3.44
C ARG A 198 22.23 -11.55 3.04
N ILE A 199 23.36 -10.92 2.79
CA ILE A 199 23.46 -9.65 2.08
C ILE A 199 23.68 -9.97 0.59
N SER A 200 22.71 -9.61 -0.23
CA SER A 200 22.60 -9.97 -1.65
C SER A 200 23.25 -8.97 -2.61
N SER A 201 23.65 -7.80 -2.10
CA SER A 201 24.44 -6.83 -2.87
C SER A 201 25.30 -5.95 -1.95
N GLU A 202 26.45 -5.55 -2.46
CA GLU A 202 27.35 -4.52 -1.93
C GLU A 202 26.66 -3.20 -1.61
N PHE A 203 25.55 -2.86 -2.29
CA PHE A 203 24.87 -1.59 -2.07
C PHE A 203 23.93 -1.57 -0.86
N GLN A 204 23.52 -2.74 -0.34
CA GLN A 204 22.47 -2.81 0.69
C GLN A 204 22.91 -2.20 2.02
N LEU A 205 24.18 -2.36 2.39
CA LEU A 205 24.77 -1.80 3.61
C LEU A 205 25.70 -0.61 3.34
N GLU A 206 25.49 0.07 2.19
CA GLU A 206 26.19 1.30 1.84
C GLU A 206 25.61 2.49 2.65
N PRO A 207 26.46 3.28 3.33
CA PRO A 207 25.98 4.42 4.11
C PRO A 207 25.61 5.58 3.19
N GLU A 208 24.56 6.32 3.56
CA GLU A 208 24.24 7.60 2.94
C GLU A 208 24.73 8.75 3.82
N PHE A 209 25.24 9.83 3.22
CA PHE A 209 25.76 10.97 3.97
C PHE A 209 24.68 11.56 4.88
N GLN A 210 25.02 11.77 6.16
CA GLN A 210 24.13 12.32 7.20
C GLN A 210 22.90 11.49 7.57
N LYS A 211 22.78 10.24 7.10
CA LYS A 211 21.71 9.32 7.53
C LYS A 211 22.25 8.17 8.36
N GLY A 212 21.42 7.70 9.30
CA GLY A 212 21.61 6.40 9.94
C GLY A 212 21.47 5.25 8.93
N LEU A 213 22.02 4.09 9.27
CA LEU A 213 21.82 2.86 8.51
C LEU A 213 21.61 1.71 9.49
N GLU A 214 20.48 1.03 9.35
CA GLU A 214 20.10 -0.04 10.25
C GLU A 214 19.85 -1.33 9.45
N LEU A 215 20.44 -2.43 9.92
CA LEU A 215 20.05 -3.78 9.52
C LEU A 215 18.96 -4.23 10.48
N VAL A 216 17.79 -4.58 9.96
CA VAL A 216 16.65 -5.07 10.74
C VAL A 216 16.47 -6.55 10.44
N VAL A 217 16.66 -7.39 11.45
CA VAL A 217 16.45 -8.83 11.33
C VAL A 217 15.10 -9.19 11.90
N VAL A 218 14.20 -9.65 11.02
CA VAL A 218 12.88 -10.16 11.39
C VAL A 218 12.99 -11.69 11.49
N ALA A 219 12.90 -12.22 12.71
CA ALA A 219 12.91 -13.65 12.94
C ALA A 219 11.47 -14.19 12.95
N VAL A 220 11.23 -15.23 12.17
CA VAL A 220 9.93 -15.88 12.05
C VAL A 220 10.03 -17.39 12.27
N ASP A 221 8.91 -18.02 12.58
CA ASP A 221 8.76 -19.48 12.55
C ASP A 221 7.59 -19.86 11.63
N PRO A 222 7.75 -20.81 10.68
CA PRO A 222 6.64 -21.24 9.83
C PRO A 222 5.56 -21.95 10.65
N ASP A 223 4.34 -21.42 10.62
CA ASP A 223 3.20 -22.03 11.32
C ASP A 223 1.92 -21.88 10.48
N PRO A 224 1.49 -22.96 9.79
CA PRO A 224 0.28 -22.93 8.97
C PRO A 224 -1.03 -22.81 9.75
N ALA A 225 -1.04 -23.06 11.06
CA ALA A 225 -2.24 -23.02 11.88
C ALA A 225 -2.46 -21.63 12.49
N ASP A 226 -1.44 -21.09 13.16
CA ASP A 226 -1.54 -19.89 13.99
C ASP A 226 -0.73 -18.70 13.45
N GLY A 227 0.12 -18.91 12.43
CA GLY A 227 0.91 -17.84 11.82
C GLY A 227 0.06 -16.84 11.03
N LEU A 228 0.62 -15.67 10.74
CA LEU A 228 0.04 -14.68 9.84
C LEU A 228 0.48 -14.96 8.40
N SER A 229 -0.42 -14.77 7.44
CA SER A 229 -0.09 -14.75 6.02
C SER A 229 0.32 -13.34 5.57
N LEU A 230 0.88 -13.25 4.36
CA LEU A 230 1.17 -11.95 3.74
C LEU A 230 -0.13 -11.15 3.48
N GLN A 231 -1.24 -11.83 3.16
CA GLN A 231 -2.54 -11.18 2.99
C GLN A 231 -3.04 -10.58 4.30
N ASP A 232 -2.93 -11.30 5.41
CA ASP A 232 -3.34 -10.81 6.74
C ASP A 232 -2.62 -9.49 7.05
N LEU A 233 -1.29 -9.44 6.91
CA LEU A 233 -0.49 -8.22 7.10
C LEU A 233 -0.91 -7.10 6.15
N ALA A 234 -1.12 -7.40 4.87
CA ALA A 234 -1.52 -6.39 3.88
C ALA A 234 -2.88 -5.76 4.22
N LEU A 235 -3.84 -6.56 4.70
CA LEU A 235 -5.17 -6.10 5.11
C LEU A 235 -5.10 -5.23 6.38
N GLU A 236 -4.28 -5.62 7.36
CA GLU A 236 -4.06 -4.84 8.57
C GLU A 236 -3.41 -3.48 8.26
N ILE A 237 -2.36 -3.47 7.42
CA ILE A 237 -1.69 -2.24 6.98
C ILE A 237 -2.66 -1.35 6.23
N ARG A 238 -3.48 -1.91 5.32
CA ARG A 238 -4.52 -1.17 4.62
C ARG A 238 -5.49 -0.49 5.59
N GLY A 239 -5.95 -1.22 6.62
CA GLY A 239 -6.82 -0.67 7.66
C GLY A 239 -6.17 0.50 8.40
N LEU A 240 -4.91 0.34 8.81
CA LEU A 240 -4.15 1.41 9.47
C LEU A 240 -3.95 2.64 8.58
N ILE A 241 -3.70 2.47 7.29
CA ILE A 241 -3.57 3.59 6.34
C ILE A 241 -4.87 4.39 6.30
N VAL A 242 -6.02 3.72 6.18
CA VAL A 242 -7.33 4.37 6.15
C VAL A 242 -7.62 5.10 7.47
N GLU A 243 -7.40 4.44 8.61
CA GLU A 243 -7.58 5.02 9.94
C GLU A 243 -6.73 6.28 10.13
N ARG A 244 -5.50 6.25 9.62
CA ARG A 244 -4.55 7.37 9.72
C ARG A 244 -4.69 8.40 8.61
N LEU A 245 -5.69 8.29 7.73
CA LEU A 245 -5.97 9.19 6.61
C LEU A 245 -4.86 9.23 5.53
N GLY A 246 -4.12 8.15 5.39
CA GLY A 246 -3.13 7.98 4.32
C GLY A 246 -3.75 7.56 2.98
N ASP A 247 -2.97 7.68 1.91
CA ASP A 247 -3.38 7.29 0.57
C ASP A 247 -3.01 5.82 0.28
N THR A 248 -3.98 4.92 0.43
CA THR A 248 -3.86 3.47 0.19
C THR A 248 -3.24 3.11 -1.16
N SER A 249 -3.43 3.94 -2.18
CA SER A 249 -2.87 3.67 -3.50
C SER A 249 -1.33 3.68 -3.55
N ILE A 250 -0.64 4.35 -2.60
CA ILE A 250 0.83 4.30 -2.50
C ILE A 250 1.27 2.88 -2.16
N PHE A 251 0.62 2.28 -1.16
CA PHE A 251 0.87 0.91 -0.71
C PHE A 251 0.54 -0.12 -1.81
N LEU A 252 -0.63 -0.01 -2.45
CA LEU A 252 -1.02 -0.91 -3.54
C LEU A 252 -0.08 -0.84 -4.73
N LYS A 253 0.42 0.36 -5.06
CA LYS A 253 1.40 0.54 -6.14
C LYS A 253 2.74 -0.15 -5.83
N ALA A 254 3.16 -0.12 -4.57
CA ALA A 254 4.37 -0.80 -4.12
C ALA A 254 4.20 -2.33 -4.22
N LEU A 255 3.10 -2.90 -3.70
CA LEU A 255 2.78 -4.34 -3.87
C LEU A 255 2.76 -4.76 -5.35
N ALA A 256 2.17 -3.94 -6.21
CA ALA A 256 2.10 -4.21 -7.65
C ALA A 256 3.48 -4.30 -8.32
N GLN A 257 4.53 -3.70 -7.77
CA GLN A 257 5.90 -3.86 -8.31
C GLN A 257 6.40 -5.30 -8.20
N LYS A 258 5.93 -6.04 -7.19
CA LYS A 258 6.21 -7.47 -7.04
C LYS A 258 5.16 -8.35 -7.69
N GLY A 259 4.25 -7.77 -8.49
CA GLY A 259 3.17 -8.51 -9.15
C GLY A 259 2.08 -8.95 -8.18
N LEU A 260 1.96 -8.34 -6.99
CA LEU A 260 0.90 -8.62 -6.03
C LEU A 260 -0.23 -7.59 -6.13
N ASN A 261 -1.45 -8.08 -5.94
CA ASN A 261 -2.64 -7.28 -5.68
C ASN A 261 -3.47 -7.97 -4.58
N LEU A 262 -4.53 -7.30 -4.10
CA LEU A 262 -5.32 -7.79 -2.97
C LEU A 262 -6.08 -9.11 -3.26
N ARG A 263 -6.23 -9.51 -4.53
CA ARG A 263 -6.88 -10.77 -4.93
C ARG A 263 -5.86 -11.90 -5.09
N ASN A 264 -4.78 -11.67 -5.85
CA ASN A 264 -3.81 -12.73 -6.13
C ASN A 264 -2.93 -13.09 -4.93
N ILE A 265 -2.84 -12.20 -3.93
CA ILE A 265 -2.11 -12.46 -2.68
C ILE A 265 -2.72 -13.62 -1.89
N GLU A 266 -4.02 -13.87 -2.04
CA GLU A 266 -4.73 -15.00 -1.42
C GLU A 266 -4.14 -16.36 -1.83
N ALA A 267 -3.54 -16.44 -3.03
CA ALA A 267 -2.93 -17.66 -3.54
C ALA A 267 -1.65 -18.10 -2.79
N TYR A 268 -1.24 -17.34 -1.78
CA TYR A 268 -0.08 -17.61 -0.90
C TYR A 268 -0.48 -17.76 0.58
N ASN A 269 -1.77 -17.89 0.89
CA ASN A 269 -2.27 -17.99 2.27
C ASN A 269 -1.86 -19.27 3.00
N ASP A 270 -1.34 -20.26 2.27
CA ASP A 270 -0.70 -21.46 2.80
C ASP A 270 0.68 -21.19 3.41
N ILE A 271 1.32 -20.08 3.01
CA ILE A 271 2.59 -19.63 3.57
C ILE A 271 2.31 -18.66 4.72
N ARG A 272 2.52 -19.15 5.95
CA ARG A 272 2.21 -18.43 7.18
C ARG A 272 3.38 -18.46 8.15
N TYR A 273 3.54 -17.38 8.91
CA TYR A 273 4.66 -17.18 9.81
C TYR A 273 4.20 -16.62 11.15
N LEU A 274 4.68 -17.21 12.24
CA LEU A 274 4.70 -16.56 13.56
C LEU A 274 5.86 -15.57 13.58
N LEU A 275 5.58 -14.34 14.01
CA LEU A 275 6.62 -13.36 14.30
C LEU A 275 7.23 -13.69 15.66
N ILE A 276 8.55 -13.89 15.70
CA ILE A 276 9.27 -14.26 16.92
C ILE A 276 10.01 -13.05 17.50
N SER A 277 10.73 -12.32 16.65
CA SER A 277 11.45 -11.13 17.10
C SER A 277 11.78 -10.16 15.97
N GLU A 278 11.96 -8.90 16.33
CA GLU A 278 12.58 -7.86 15.51
C GLU A 278 13.85 -7.38 16.21
N THR A 279 15.00 -7.42 15.54
CA THR A 279 16.25 -6.87 16.08
C THR A 279 16.82 -5.85 15.12
N PHE A 280 17.07 -4.64 15.63
CA PHE A 280 17.64 -3.51 14.91
C PHE A 280 19.12 -3.38 15.27
N TYR A 281 19.99 -3.35 14.27
CA TYR A 281 21.44 -3.22 14.44
C TYR A 281 21.95 -1.91 13.83
N ASN A 282 22.87 -1.23 14.51
CA ASN A 282 23.54 -0.04 13.99
C ASN A 282 24.68 -0.43 13.05
N CYS A 283 24.46 -0.27 11.74
CA CYS A 283 25.47 -0.59 10.72
C CYS A 283 26.63 0.42 10.66
N LEU A 284 26.49 1.58 11.32
CA LEU A 284 27.51 2.63 11.36
C LEU A 284 28.38 2.56 12.62
N ALA A 285 28.09 1.64 13.54
CA ALA A 285 28.93 1.40 14.69
C ALA A 285 30.32 0.91 14.25
N GLU A 286 31.36 1.36 14.96
CA GLU A 286 32.73 0.93 14.70
C GLU A 286 32.86 -0.59 14.84
N GLY A 287 33.44 -1.25 13.84
CA GLY A 287 33.62 -2.70 13.83
C GLY A 287 32.44 -3.50 13.26
N PHE A 288 31.29 -2.87 12.94
CA PHE A 288 30.17 -3.57 12.31
C PHE A 288 30.62 -4.26 11.00
N PRO A 289 30.34 -5.57 10.81
CA PRO A 289 30.89 -6.35 9.70
C PRO A 289 30.13 -6.10 8.39
N ARG A 290 30.30 -4.92 7.81
CA ARG A 290 29.78 -4.53 6.49
C ARG A 290 30.89 -4.40 5.47
N LEU A 291 30.56 -4.77 4.23
CA LEU A 291 31.43 -4.58 3.06
C LEU A 291 30.84 -3.45 2.21
N ALA A 292 31.19 -2.21 2.56
CA ALA A 292 30.77 -1.00 1.84
C ALA A 292 31.57 -0.83 0.54
N VAL A 293 30.95 -0.27 -0.49
CA VAL A 293 31.51 -0.05 -1.82
C VAL A 293 32.83 0.72 -1.75
N SER A 294 32.93 1.72 -0.87
CA SER A 294 34.16 2.49 -0.66
C SER A 294 35.36 1.65 -0.22
N GLY A 295 35.13 0.49 0.38
CA GLY A 295 36.17 -0.46 0.83
C GLY A 295 36.39 -1.63 -0.12
N ILE A 296 35.62 -1.75 -1.20
CA ILE A 296 35.71 -2.84 -2.16
C ILE A 296 36.57 -2.37 -3.36
N PRO A 297 37.61 -3.13 -3.77
CA PRO A 297 38.35 -2.85 -5.00
C PRO A 297 37.42 -2.74 -6.20
N GLN A 298 37.65 -1.75 -7.07
CA GLN A 298 36.79 -1.46 -8.23
C GLN A 298 36.63 -2.63 -9.21
N GLU A 299 37.58 -3.58 -9.21
CA GLU A 299 37.55 -4.79 -10.04
C GLU A 299 36.57 -5.86 -9.53
N ILE A 300 36.07 -5.73 -8.30
CA ILE A 300 35.11 -6.64 -7.66
C ILE A 300 33.70 -6.06 -7.78
N ASN A 301 32.77 -6.88 -8.27
CA ASN A 301 31.34 -6.55 -8.36
C ASN A 301 30.47 -7.76 -7.99
N ASN A 302 29.17 -7.53 -7.74
CA ASN A 302 28.16 -8.55 -7.43
C ASN A 302 28.52 -9.35 -6.16
N LEU A 303 28.97 -8.64 -5.14
CA LEU A 303 29.38 -9.22 -3.88
C LEU A 303 28.16 -9.70 -3.09
N LYS A 304 28.23 -10.96 -2.62
CA LYS A 304 27.21 -11.58 -1.76
C LYS A 304 27.89 -12.25 -0.60
N TYR A 305 27.41 -12.00 0.61
CA TYR A 305 27.99 -12.55 1.83
C TYR A 305 26.91 -12.78 2.88
N ASN A 306 27.21 -13.64 3.86
CA ASN A 306 26.32 -13.87 4.99
C ASN A 306 26.93 -13.24 6.23
N ILE A 307 26.10 -12.60 7.05
CA ILE A 307 26.49 -12.08 8.35
C ILE A 307 25.90 -13.01 9.41
N ARG A 308 26.76 -13.51 10.32
CA ARG A 308 26.34 -14.31 11.46
C ARG A 308 25.74 -13.39 12.51
N ILE A 309 24.42 -13.48 12.70
CA ILE A 309 23.65 -12.61 13.59
C ILE A 309 24.03 -12.80 15.06
N SER A 310 24.33 -14.04 15.47
CA SER A 310 24.74 -14.36 16.84
C SER A 310 26.07 -13.74 17.27
N ALA A 311 26.76 -13.02 16.39
CA ALA A 311 28.00 -12.31 16.67
C ALA A 311 27.83 -10.77 16.56
N LEU A 312 26.58 -10.28 16.52
CA LEU A 312 26.27 -8.86 16.34
C LEU A 312 25.68 -8.20 17.59
N ASP A 313 25.67 -8.87 18.75
CA ASP A 313 24.97 -8.40 19.95
C ASP A 313 25.44 -6.99 20.39
N ASP A 314 26.73 -6.69 20.23
CA ASP A 314 27.32 -5.38 20.55
C ASP A 314 26.78 -4.23 19.69
N TYR A 315 26.14 -4.54 18.57
CA TYR A 315 25.60 -3.56 17.62
C TYR A 315 24.08 -3.39 17.72
N ILE A 316 23.41 -4.09 18.65
CA ILE A 316 21.96 -4.00 18.83
C ILE A 316 21.56 -2.61 19.33
N LEU A 317 20.67 -1.95 18.58
CA LEU A 317 19.98 -0.73 18.99
C LEU A 317 18.72 -1.05 19.80
N THR A 318 17.93 -2.01 19.32
CA THR A 318 16.67 -2.41 19.95
C THR A 318 16.33 -3.83 19.55
N ARG A 319 15.73 -4.58 20.47
CA ARG A 319 15.15 -5.90 20.22
C ARG A 319 13.73 -5.95 20.78
N ARG A 320 12.81 -6.53 20.01
CA ARG A 320 11.45 -6.83 20.42
C ARG A 320 11.21 -8.32 20.21
N ASP A 321 10.73 -8.99 21.24
CA ASP A 321 10.35 -10.41 21.20
C ASP A 321 8.82 -10.51 21.34
N TYR A 322 8.22 -11.48 20.67
CA TYR A 322 6.78 -11.71 20.59
C TYR A 322 6.40 -13.10 21.11
#